data_AF-R8QJR6-F1
#
_entry.id   AF-R8QJR6-F1
#
_cell.length_a   1.000
_cell.length_b   1.000
_cell.length_c   1.000
_cell.angle_alpha   90.00
_cell.angle_beta   90.00
_cell.angle_gamma   90.00
#
_symmetry.space_group_name_H-M   'P 1'
#
loop_
_entity.id
_entity.type
_entity.pdbx_description
1 polymer ?
#
loop_
_entity_poly.entity_id
_entity_poly.type
_entity_poly.pdbx_seq_one_letter_code
_entity_poly.pdbx_strand_id
1 'polypeptide(L)'
;MKHNDCSDNNHCDSIIITGGCCEPKVVCPSNSQLNELISLLNALIIAIPTFFATPNATNKLVLINLFNQLLDLLNLLLPTTEGDYLKQLVQSILNELQSPNPDLGQLSVLLQQFYSALADFFFSIQTCFAPSTFQLLFNLLTQLISLTPIPPGATGATGATGATGATGATGATGATGATGATGATG
;
A
#
# COMPACT_ATOMS: atom_id res chain seq x y z
N MET A 1 40.28 -9.36 9.83
CA MET A 1 39.06 -8.88 10.49
C MET A 1 38.97 -7.39 10.22
N LYS A 2 38.02 -6.92 9.39
CA LYS A 2 37.74 -5.47 9.27
C LYS A 2 36.51 -5.21 10.13
N HIS A 3 36.72 -4.54 11.26
CA HIS A 3 35.67 -4.08 12.18
C HIS A 3 35.03 -2.81 11.61
N ASN A 4 33.73 -2.65 11.79
CA ASN A 4 32.89 -1.62 11.18
C ASN A 4 32.74 -0.41 12.13
N ASP A 5 33.29 0.75 11.76
CA ASP A 5 33.27 1.99 12.55
C ASP A 5 31.99 2.81 12.33
N CYS A 6 31.34 3.27 13.41
CA CYS A 6 30.29 4.30 13.43
C CYS A 6 30.24 4.95 14.83
N SER A 7 31.17 5.85 15.18
CA SER A 7 31.18 6.46 16.53
C SER A 7 31.32 7.98 16.59
N ASP A 8 31.41 8.70 15.48
CA ASP A 8 31.53 10.17 15.52
C ASP A 8 30.47 10.85 14.65
N ASN A 9 29.46 11.41 15.33
CA ASN A 9 28.21 12.03 14.86
C ASN A 9 28.33 13.23 13.88
N ASN A 10 29.40 13.35 13.10
CA ASN A 10 29.72 14.56 12.33
C ASN A 10 29.72 14.41 10.80
N HIS A 11 29.22 13.30 10.24
CA HIS A 11 29.15 13.06 8.79
C HIS A 11 27.73 12.75 8.27
N CYS A 12 26.71 13.41 8.80
CA CYS A 12 25.43 13.51 8.11
C CYS A 12 25.42 14.80 7.32
N ASP A 13 25.89 14.74 6.06
CA ASP A 13 25.64 15.82 5.12
C ASP A 13 24.13 16.01 5.01
N SER A 14 23.66 17.26 4.96
CA SER A 14 22.25 17.57 5.21
C SER A 14 21.31 17.02 4.13
N ILE A 15 21.86 16.50 3.03
CA ILE A 15 21.09 16.08 1.84
C ILE A 15 21.61 14.77 1.20
N ILE A 16 22.74 14.16 1.62
CA ILE A 16 23.24 12.90 1.02
C ILE A 16 23.82 11.98 2.11
N ILE A 17 23.35 10.73 2.17
CA ILE A 17 23.88 9.68 3.05
C ILE A 17 24.75 8.72 2.23
N THR A 18 26.02 8.56 2.62
CA THR A 18 26.79 7.36 2.26
C THR A 18 27.70 6.95 3.40
N GLY A 19 27.37 5.82 4.03
CA GLY A 19 28.39 4.91 4.56
C GLY A 19 28.54 4.77 6.07
N GLY A 20 27.44 4.70 6.82
CA GLY A 20 27.41 4.24 8.22
C GLY A 20 25.98 3.82 8.59
N CYS A 21 25.54 2.72 7.97
CA CYS A 21 24.20 2.09 8.04
C CYS A 21 23.02 3.06 8.14
N CYS A 22 22.69 3.75 7.05
CA CYS A 22 21.39 4.42 6.97
C CYS A 22 20.27 3.38 7.11
N GLU A 23 19.69 3.31 8.30
CA GLU A 23 18.33 2.83 8.46
C GLU A 23 17.42 3.59 7.49
N PRO A 24 16.40 2.93 6.92
CA PRO A 24 15.42 3.63 6.10
C PRO A 24 14.80 4.73 6.96
N LYS A 25 15.17 5.99 6.68
CA LYS A 25 14.49 7.14 7.26
C LYS A 25 13.05 7.08 6.77
N VAL A 26 12.15 6.60 7.62
CA VAL A 26 10.71 6.76 7.43
C VAL A 26 10.47 8.27 7.51
N VAL A 27 10.24 8.90 6.37
CA VAL A 27 9.93 10.33 6.34
C VAL A 27 8.45 10.49 6.59
N CYS A 28 8.13 11.15 7.69
CA CYS A 28 6.76 11.26 8.18
C CYS A 28 6.00 12.41 7.52
N PRO A 29 4.69 12.23 7.21
CA PRO A 29 3.84 13.32 6.78
C PRO A 29 3.74 14.43 7.85
N SER A 30 3.62 15.68 7.40
CA SER A 30 3.38 16.82 8.29
C SER A 30 1.97 16.77 8.90
N ASN A 31 1.77 17.46 10.02
CA ASN A 31 0.44 17.60 10.64
C ASN A 31 -0.60 18.21 9.69
N SER A 32 -0.18 19.08 8.76
CA SER A 32 -1.06 19.65 7.74
C SER A 32 -1.56 18.56 6.78
N GLN A 33 -0.65 17.76 6.23
CA GLN A 33 -0.98 16.66 5.32
C GLN A 33 -1.87 15.61 6.00
N LEU A 34 -1.63 15.33 7.27
CA LEU A 34 -2.47 14.43 8.05
C LEU A 34 -3.90 14.97 8.25
N ASN A 35 -4.04 16.25 8.59
CA ASN A 35 -5.35 16.87 8.75
C ASN A 35 -6.12 16.93 7.42
N GLU A 36 -5.42 17.19 6.32
CA GLU A 36 -5.98 17.16 4.97
C GLU A 36 -6.45 15.75 4.60
N LEU A 37 -5.64 14.72 4.87
CA LEU A 37 -6.03 13.32 4.69
C LEU A 37 -7.30 12.99 5.47
N ILE A 38 -7.35 13.35 6.76
CA ILE A 38 -8.53 13.12 7.61
C ILE A 38 -9.76 13.81 7.03
N SER A 39 -9.63 15.07 6.56
CA SER A 39 -10.73 15.80 5.95
C SER A 39 -11.23 15.12 4.68
N LEU A 40 -10.32 14.66 3.83
CA LEU A 40 -10.67 13.97 2.59
C LEU A 40 -11.37 12.64 2.85
N LEU A 41 -10.88 11.85 3.80
CA LEU A 41 -11.52 10.59 4.19
C LEU A 41 -12.95 10.82 4.72
N ASN A 42 -13.15 11.84 5.56
CA ASN A 42 -14.50 12.23 6.02
C ASN A 42 -15.43 12.65 4.88
N ALA A 43 -14.91 13.38 3.90
CA ALA A 43 -15.70 13.77 2.73
C ALA A 43 -16.04 12.56 1.84
N LEU A 44 -15.11 11.63 1.65
CA LEU A 44 -15.31 10.39 0.89
C LEU A 44 -16.36 9.48 1.56
N ILE A 45 -16.37 9.41 2.90
CA ILE A 45 -17.38 8.68 3.69
C ILE A 45 -18.81 9.10 3.30
N ILE A 46 -19.02 10.36 2.94
CA ILE A 46 -20.33 10.90 2.57
C ILE A 46 -20.56 10.76 1.05
N ALA A 47 -19.55 11.12 0.25
CA ALA A 47 -19.70 11.22 -1.20
C ALA A 47 -19.89 9.85 -1.88
N ILE A 48 -19.18 8.82 -1.41
CA ILE A 48 -19.24 7.48 -2.00
C ILE A 48 -20.68 6.90 -1.93
N PRO A 49 -21.30 6.72 -0.75
CA PRO A 49 -22.66 6.18 -0.69
C PRO A 49 -23.68 7.08 -1.40
N THR A 50 -23.49 8.40 -1.38
CA THR A 50 -24.36 9.35 -2.09
C THR A 50 -24.34 9.12 -3.61
N PHE A 51 -23.16 8.87 -4.18
CA PHE A 51 -23.02 8.54 -5.59
C PHE A 51 -23.66 7.20 -5.94
N PHE A 52 -23.43 6.15 -5.15
CA PHE A 52 -24.04 4.84 -5.39
C PHE A 52 -25.57 4.87 -5.25
N ALA A 53 -26.12 5.65 -4.33
CA ALA A 53 -27.55 5.83 -4.20
C ALA A 53 -28.15 6.61 -5.38
N THR A 54 -27.41 7.58 -5.91
CA THR A 54 -27.87 8.46 -6.99
C THR A 54 -26.72 8.83 -7.96
N PRO A 55 -26.46 8.01 -9.00
CA PRO A 55 -25.32 8.19 -9.91
C PRO A 55 -25.61 9.25 -10.98
N ASN A 56 -25.76 10.50 -10.56
CA ASN A 56 -25.96 11.65 -11.44
C ASN A 56 -24.64 12.43 -11.66
N ALA A 57 -24.66 13.39 -12.60
CA ALA A 57 -23.48 14.18 -12.94
C ALA A 57 -22.89 14.98 -11.76
N THR A 58 -23.75 15.51 -10.88
CA THR A 58 -23.33 16.28 -9.71
C THR A 58 -22.57 15.40 -8.71
N ASN A 59 -23.15 14.27 -8.32
CA ASN A 59 -22.54 13.36 -7.36
C ASN A 59 -21.26 12.72 -7.91
N LYS A 60 -21.26 12.40 -9.20
CA LYS A 60 -20.05 11.95 -9.92
C LYS A 60 -18.93 12.99 -9.83
N LEU A 61 -19.24 14.26 -10.11
CA LEU A 61 -18.25 15.33 -10.09
C LEU A 61 -17.69 15.57 -8.68
N VAL A 62 -18.54 15.53 -7.65
CA VAL A 62 -18.09 15.61 -6.24
C VAL A 62 -17.09 14.50 -5.93
N LEU A 63 -17.40 13.26 -6.32
CA LEU A 63 -16.54 12.11 -6.06
C LEU A 63 -15.21 12.20 -6.82
N ILE A 64 -15.24 12.63 -8.10
CA ILE A 64 -14.04 12.90 -8.90
C ILE A 64 -13.17 13.96 -8.23
N ASN A 65 -13.75 15.07 -7.76
CA ASN A 65 -12.98 16.14 -7.12
C ASN A 65 -12.29 15.65 -5.84
N LEU A 66 -12.98 14.84 -5.03
CA LEU A 66 -12.39 14.27 -3.81
C LEU A 66 -11.24 13.29 -4.11
N PHE A 67 -11.40 12.43 -5.11
CA PHE A 67 -10.32 11.52 -5.50
C PHE A 67 -9.12 12.25 -6.14
N ASN A 68 -9.34 13.34 -6.88
CA ASN A 68 -8.24 14.18 -7.37
C ASN A 68 -7.50 14.86 -6.21
N GLN A 69 -8.22 15.44 -5.24
CA GLN A 69 -7.61 16.03 -4.04
C GLN A 69 -6.81 14.99 -3.24
N LEU A 70 -7.34 13.76 -3.13
CA LEU A 70 -6.61 12.66 -2.52
C LEU A 70 -5.35 12.31 -3.31
N LEU A 71 -5.43 12.23 -4.64
CA LEU A 71 -4.27 11.94 -5.47
C LEU A 71 -3.19 13.03 -5.34
N ASP A 72 -3.59 14.30 -5.34
CA ASP A 72 -2.69 15.44 -5.14
C ASP A 72 -2.00 15.35 -3.79
N LEU A 73 -2.76 15.09 -2.72
CA LEU A 73 -2.19 14.86 -1.39
C LEU A 73 -1.20 13.70 -1.42
N LEU A 74 -1.57 12.54 -1.96
CA LEU A 74 -0.69 11.37 -2.05
C LEU A 74 0.59 11.65 -2.83
N ASN A 75 0.55 12.50 -3.86
CA ASN A 75 1.74 12.93 -4.61
C ASN A 75 2.67 13.84 -3.80
N LEU A 76 2.13 14.58 -2.83
CA LEU A 76 2.91 15.38 -1.88
C LEU A 76 3.48 14.55 -0.73
N LEU A 77 2.91 13.37 -0.47
CA LEU A 77 3.50 12.42 0.46
C LEU A 77 4.70 11.71 -0.18
N LEU A 78 5.65 11.30 0.66
CA LEU A 78 6.87 10.67 0.16
C LEU A 78 6.59 9.37 -0.58
N PRO A 79 7.37 9.06 -1.63
CA PRO A 79 7.24 7.82 -2.37
C PRO A 79 7.56 6.64 -1.45
N THR A 80 6.54 5.80 -1.27
CA THR A 80 6.61 4.51 -0.59
C THR A 80 5.99 3.49 -1.54
N THR A 81 6.42 2.23 -1.45
CA THR A 81 5.84 1.17 -2.29
C THR A 81 4.32 1.09 -2.11
N GLU A 82 3.86 1.19 -0.86
CA GLU A 82 2.43 1.17 -0.52
C GLU A 82 1.73 2.44 -1.04
N GLY A 83 2.34 3.61 -0.89
CA GLY A 83 1.81 4.87 -1.39
C GLY A 83 1.70 4.90 -2.92
N ASP A 84 2.64 4.32 -3.64
CA ASP A 84 2.60 4.26 -5.11
C ASP A 84 1.51 3.31 -5.62
N TYR A 85 1.32 2.16 -4.94
CA TYR A 85 0.17 1.29 -5.21
C TYR A 85 -1.17 1.99 -4.93
N LEU A 86 -1.26 2.72 -3.83
CA LEU A 86 -2.45 3.50 -3.47
C LEU A 86 -2.75 4.59 -4.53
N LYS A 87 -1.74 5.31 -5.02
CA LYS A 87 -1.89 6.27 -6.12
C LYS A 87 -2.41 5.61 -7.39
N GLN A 88 -1.89 4.44 -7.77
CA GLN A 88 -2.36 3.71 -8.95
C GLN A 88 -3.84 3.31 -8.83
N LEU A 89 -4.27 2.88 -7.63
CA LEU A 89 -5.68 2.55 -7.38
C LEU A 89 -6.57 3.79 -7.45
N VAL A 90 -6.15 4.92 -6.86
CA VAL A 90 -6.89 6.19 -6.98
C VAL A 90 -7.03 6.62 -8.44
N GLN A 91 -5.95 6.50 -9.22
CA GLN A 91 -6.00 6.80 -10.65
C GLN A 91 -6.96 5.86 -11.41
N SER A 92 -6.99 4.59 -11.04
CA SER A 92 -7.90 3.60 -11.65
C SER A 92 -9.36 3.92 -11.35
N ILE A 93 -9.67 4.33 -10.11
CA ILE A 93 -10.99 4.83 -9.70
C ILE A 93 -11.36 6.07 -10.50
N LEU A 94 -10.45 7.03 -10.64
CA LEU A 94 -10.68 8.24 -11.42
C LEU A 94 -10.98 7.94 -12.89
N ASN A 95 -10.23 7.01 -13.50
CA ASN A 95 -10.47 6.59 -14.88
C ASN A 95 -11.87 5.97 -15.05
N GLU A 96 -12.30 5.12 -14.11
CA GLU A 96 -13.64 4.53 -14.12
C GLU A 96 -14.71 5.62 -13.98
N LEU A 97 -14.55 6.54 -13.03
CA LEU A 97 -15.48 7.65 -12.83
C LEU A 97 -15.54 8.61 -14.02
N GLN A 98 -14.43 8.84 -14.71
CA GLN A 98 -14.36 9.71 -15.87
C GLN A 98 -15.00 9.10 -17.13
N SER A 99 -15.18 7.78 -17.18
CA SER A 99 -15.92 7.10 -18.25
C SER A 99 -17.30 7.73 -18.47
N PRO A 100 -17.78 7.86 -19.73
CA PRO A 100 -19.13 8.37 -20.01
C PRO A 100 -20.21 7.60 -19.23
N ASN A 101 -20.04 6.28 -19.13
CA ASN A 101 -20.91 5.37 -18.40
C ASN A 101 -20.06 4.51 -17.43
N PRO A 102 -19.86 4.94 -16.18
CA PRO A 102 -19.08 4.18 -15.20
C PRO A 102 -19.78 2.86 -14.84
N ASP A 103 -19.03 1.77 -14.80
CA ASP A 103 -19.48 0.47 -14.30
C ASP A 103 -19.41 0.48 -12.77
N LEU A 104 -20.57 0.57 -12.11
CA LEU A 104 -20.67 0.61 -10.65
C LEU A 104 -20.16 -0.66 -9.97
N GLY A 105 -20.19 -1.80 -10.66
CA GLY A 105 -19.62 -3.06 -10.18
C GLY A 105 -18.09 -2.99 -10.15
N GLN A 106 -17.46 -2.54 -11.25
CA GLN A 106 -16.00 -2.34 -11.31
C GLN A 106 -15.54 -1.28 -10.31
N LEU A 107 -16.28 -0.17 -10.21
CA LEU A 107 -15.99 0.88 -9.23
C LEU A 107 -16.01 0.32 -7.80
N SER A 108 -16.97 -0.53 -7.46
CA SER A 108 -17.04 -1.18 -6.14
C SER A 108 -15.82 -2.05 -5.86
N VAL A 109 -15.35 -2.81 -6.87
CA VAL A 109 -14.13 -3.63 -6.74
C VAL A 109 -12.90 -2.74 -6.54
N LEU A 110 -12.75 -1.67 -7.34
CA LEU A 110 -11.64 -0.74 -7.21
C LEU A 110 -11.61 -0.05 -5.84
N LEU A 111 -12.77 0.35 -5.32
CA LEU A 111 -12.90 0.92 -3.97
C LEU A 111 -12.47 -0.08 -2.90
N GLN A 112 -12.84 -1.35 -3.04
CA GLN A 112 -12.40 -2.39 -2.10
C GLN A 112 -10.88 -2.58 -2.12
N GLN A 113 -10.25 -2.56 -3.29
CA GLN A 113 -8.78 -2.61 -3.40
C GLN A 113 -8.14 -1.36 -2.78
N PHE A 114 -8.73 -0.20 -3.02
CA PHE A 114 -8.29 1.07 -2.44
C PHE A 114 -8.33 1.05 -0.91
N TYR A 115 -9.36 0.50 -0.27
CA TYR A 115 -9.42 0.39 1.18
C TYR A 115 -8.36 -0.53 1.77
N SER A 116 -8.09 -1.67 1.12
CA SER A 116 -7.02 -2.58 1.54
C SER A 116 -5.65 -1.89 1.44
N ALA A 117 -5.38 -1.25 0.31
CA ALA A 117 -4.13 -0.50 0.10
C ALA A 117 -3.99 0.67 1.06
N LEU A 118 -5.08 1.35 1.40
CA LEU A 118 -5.10 2.45 2.36
C LEU A 118 -4.75 1.94 3.77
N ALA A 119 -5.21 0.75 4.15
CA ALA A 119 -4.84 0.11 5.40
C ALA A 119 -3.33 -0.17 5.46
N ASP A 120 -2.78 -0.79 4.40
CA ASP A 120 -1.35 -1.08 4.30
C ASP A 120 -0.50 0.19 4.35
N PHE A 121 -0.98 1.25 3.69
CA PHE A 121 -0.36 2.56 3.75
C PHE A 121 -0.34 3.13 5.18
N PHE A 122 -1.44 3.01 5.95
CA PHE A 122 -1.48 3.44 7.35
C PHE A 122 -0.49 2.66 8.22
N PHE A 123 -0.34 1.36 8.00
CA PHE A 123 0.67 0.55 8.69
C PHE A 123 2.10 0.98 8.35
N SER A 124 2.36 1.30 7.07
CA SER A 124 3.66 1.80 6.61
C SER A 124 4.08 3.09 7.33
N ILE A 125 3.12 3.95 7.69
CA ILE A 125 3.36 5.22 8.41
C ILE A 125 3.02 5.16 9.92
N GLN A 126 2.80 3.97 10.49
CA GLN A 126 2.34 3.85 11.88
C GLN A 126 3.32 4.47 12.89
N THR A 127 4.62 4.38 12.62
CA THR A 127 5.67 4.90 13.51
C THR A 127 5.76 6.43 13.51
N CYS A 128 5.06 7.11 12.59
CA CYS A 128 5.11 8.55 12.44
C CYS A 128 4.17 9.32 13.36
N PHE A 129 3.18 8.65 13.97
CA PHE A 129 2.09 9.33 14.67
C PHE A 129 1.82 8.74 16.04
N ALA A 130 1.14 9.54 16.87
CA ALA A 130 0.62 9.05 18.15
C ALA A 130 -0.38 7.90 17.93
N PRO A 131 -0.45 6.91 18.83
CA PRO A 131 -1.40 5.80 18.73
C PRO A 131 -2.87 6.23 18.57
N SER A 132 -3.24 7.36 19.17
CA SER A 132 -4.59 7.95 19.05
C SER A 132 -4.93 8.39 17.62
N THR A 133 -3.95 8.92 16.89
CA THR A 133 -4.11 9.34 15.49
C THR A 133 -4.28 8.12 14.59
N PHE A 134 -3.48 7.08 14.82
CA PHE A 134 -3.60 5.82 14.08
C PHE A 134 -4.99 5.20 14.28
N GLN A 135 -5.50 5.20 15.52
CA GLN A 135 -6.85 4.73 15.82
C GLN A 135 -7.92 5.55 15.10
N LEU A 136 -7.78 6.87 15.01
CA LEU A 136 -8.69 7.73 14.25
C LEU A 136 -8.71 7.36 12.76
N LEU A 137 -7.55 7.20 12.14
CA LEU A 137 -7.44 6.81 10.74
C LEU A 137 -8.07 5.45 10.48
N PHE A 138 -7.85 4.48 11.37
CA PHE A 138 -8.48 3.16 11.25
C PHE A 138 -10.01 3.24 11.41
N ASN A 139 -10.52 4.05 12.34
CA ASN A 139 -11.97 4.29 12.47
C ASN A 139 -12.56 4.87 11.17
N LEU A 140 -11.89 5.86 10.55
CA LEU A 140 -12.33 6.42 9.26
C LEU A 140 -12.33 5.36 8.16
N LEU A 141 -11.28 4.52 8.09
CA LEU A 141 -11.21 3.42 7.13
C LEU A 141 -12.38 2.43 7.32
N THR A 142 -12.69 2.04 8.55
CA THR A 142 -13.82 1.13 8.81
C THR A 142 -15.16 1.73 8.41
N GLN A 143 -15.34 3.05 8.57
CA GLN A 143 -16.55 3.75 8.11
C GLN A 143 -16.65 3.76 6.58
N LEU A 144 -15.55 4.01 5.87
CA LEU A 144 -15.51 3.94 4.40
C LEU A 144 -15.95 2.57 3.89
N ILE A 145 -15.41 1.50 4.49
CA ILE A 145 -15.72 0.11 4.10
C ILE A 145 -17.20 -0.22 4.39
N SER A 146 -17.72 0.20 5.56
CA SER A 146 -19.08 -0.17 5.99
C SER A 146 -20.17 0.52 5.18
N LEU A 147 -19.86 1.67 4.57
CA LEU A 147 -20.82 2.50 3.85
C LEU A 147 -20.79 2.29 2.32
N THR A 148 -19.82 1.52 1.81
CA THR A 148 -19.84 1.09 0.41
C THR A 148 -20.84 -0.04 0.19
N PRO A 149 -21.81 0.11 -0.75
CA PRO A 149 -22.68 -1.00 -1.14
C PRO A 149 -21.85 -2.10 -1.79
N ILE A 150 -21.57 -3.18 -1.06
CA ILE A 150 -20.91 -4.36 -1.61
C ILE A 150 -21.98 -5.14 -2.40
N PRO A 151 -21.82 -5.39 -3.70
CA PRO A 151 -22.73 -6.29 -4.40
C PRO A 151 -22.67 -7.68 -3.73
N PRO A 152 -23.82 -8.36 -3.50
CA PRO A 152 -23.83 -9.71 -2.93
C PRO A 152 -23.08 -10.67 -3.86
N GLY A 153 -21.81 -10.97 -3.56
CA GLY A 153 -20.98 -11.83 -4.41
C GLY A 153 -19.47 -11.64 -4.32
N ALA A 154 -18.95 -10.56 -3.73
CA ALA A 154 -17.53 -10.43 -3.47
C ALA A 154 -17.14 -11.30 -2.24
N THR A 155 -17.02 -12.62 -2.44
CA THR A 155 -16.25 -13.47 -1.53
C THR A 155 -14.86 -12.84 -1.39
N GLY A 156 -14.44 -12.60 -0.14
CA GLY A 156 -13.31 -11.74 0.20
C GLY A 156 -12.03 -12.04 -0.57
N ALA A 157 -11.22 -11.00 -0.79
CA ALA A 157 -9.85 -11.16 -1.26
C ALA A 157 -9.14 -12.16 -0.34
N THR A 158 -8.79 -13.32 -0.87
CA THR A 158 -7.84 -14.24 -0.24
C THR A 158 -6.64 -13.40 0.18
N GLY A 159 -6.31 -13.40 1.48
CA GLY A 159 -5.19 -12.63 2.02
C GLY A 159 -3.91 -12.90 1.22
N ALA A 160 -3.05 -11.89 1.07
CA ALA A 160 -1.79 -12.00 0.36
C ALA A 160 -1.08 -13.29 0.79
N THR A 161 -0.83 -14.20 -0.16
CA THR A 161 0.05 -15.34 0.06
C THR A 161 1.36 -14.81 0.61
N GLY A 162 1.69 -15.17 1.85
CA GLY A 162 2.93 -14.74 2.50
C GLY A 162 4.13 -15.02 1.59
N ALA A 163 5.08 -14.09 1.55
CA ALA A 163 6.27 -14.19 0.71
C ALA A 163 6.87 -15.60 0.80
N THR A 164 7.00 -16.26 -0.35
CA THR A 164 7.67 -17.57 -0.47
C THR A 164 9.03 -17.45 0.23
N GLY A 165 9.20 -18.22 1.32
CA GLY A 165 10.45 -18.25 2.07
C GLY A 165 11.61 -18.60 1.14
N ALA A 166 12.75 -17.92 1.33
CA ALA A 166 13.93 -18.09 0.51
C ALA A 166 14.28 -19.58 0.33
N THR A 167 14.42 -20.01 -0.91
CA THR A 167 14.89 -21.35 -1.28
C THR A 167 16.13 -21.70 -0.46
N GLY A 168 16.04 -22.73 0.37
CA GLY A 168 17.15 -23.22 1.18
C GLY A 168 18.34 -23.61 0.29
N ALA A 169 19.54 -23.27 0.75
CA ALA A 169 20.78 -23.51 0.02
C ALA A 169 20.89 -24.97 -0.46
N THR A 170 21.20 -25.14 -1.75
CA THR A 170 21.52 -26.43 -2.38
C THR A 170 22.54 -27.19 -1.54
N GLY A 171 22.14 -28.36 -1.04
CA GLY A 171 23.02 -29.24 -0.25
C GLY A 171 24.24 -29.68 -1.05
N ALA A 172 25.38 -29.77 -0.37
CA ALA A 172 26.68 -30.10 -0.94
C ALA A 172 26.66 -31.42 -1.75
N THR A 173 27.30 -31.38 -2.92
CA THR A 173 27.57 -32.52 -3.79
C THR A 173 28.19 -33.68 -3.00
N GLY A 174 27.48 -34.82 -2.96
CA GLY A 174 27.99 -36.06 -2.39
C GLY A 174 29.13 -36.63 -3.24
N ALA A 175 30.18 -37.09 -2.56
CA ALA A 175 31.43 -37.57 -3.15
C ALA A 175 31.24 -38.74 -4.12
N THR A 176 32.02 -38.72 -5.21
CA THR A 176 32.20 -39.81 -6.18
C THR A 176 32.52 -41.13 -5.48
N GLY A 177 31.61 -42.10 -5.59
CA GLY A 177 31.83 -43.49 -5.17
C GLY A 177 32.59 -44.28 -6.23
N ALA A 178 33.60 -45.02 -5.79
CA ALA A 178 34.63 -45.65 -6.61
C ALA A 178 34.14 -46.72 -7.59
N THR A 179 34.84 -46.78 -8.73
CA THR A 179 34.85 -47.88 -9.72
C THR A 179 35.01 -49.26 -9.06
N GLY A 180 34.19 -50.23 -9.48
CA GLY A 180 34.27 -51.63 -9.05
C GLY A 180 33.99 -52.62 -10.18
N ALA A 181 35.10 -53.18 -10.70
CA ALA A 181 35.35 -54.42 -11.46
C ALA A 181 34.29 -55.11 -12.36
N THR A 182 34.71 -55.29 -13.61
CA THR A 182 34.35 -56.31 -14.62
C THR A 182 34.24 -57.75 -14.11
N GLY A 183 33.32 -58.51 -14.71
CA GLY A 183 33.40 -59.98 -14.92
C GLY A 183 32.02 -60.64 -14.84
N ALA A 184 31.62 -61.64 -15.62
CA ALA A 184 32.10 -62.30 -16.82
C ALA A 184 30.89 -63.05 -17.43
N THR A 185 31.01 -63.43 -18.70
CA THR A 185 30.05 -64.19 -19.53
C THR A 185 29.50 -65.46 -18.87
N GLY A 186 28.24 -65.79 -19.18
CA GLY A 186 27.62 -67.09 -18.94
C GLY A 186 26.16 -67.11 -19.38
#